data_AF-A0A2E9TFS3-F1
#
_entry.id   AF-A0A2E9TFS3-F1
#
_cell.length_a   1.000
_cell.length_b   1.000
_cell.length_c   1.000
_cell.angle_alpha   90.00
_cell.angle_beta   90.00
_cell.angle_gamma   90.00
#
_symmetry.space_group_name_H-M   'P 1'
#
loop_
_entity.id
_entity.type
_entity.pdbx_description
1 polymer ?
#
loop_
_entity_poly.entity_id
_entity_poly.type
_entity_poly.pdbx_seq_one_letter_code
_entity_poly.pdbx_strand_id
1 'polypeptide(L)'
;MDLVIPPDGDFPGAGGLGLAEQLERSSQRYGRLRSGLLSVLDAMSLDIASRIEGGFAALDEERQIAALKTVETNLPAQFGEFVELVYGNYYTDSRVHERIGWVGRPPQPEGFDLEPWDPAVLENMRKREPFWRQVG
;
A
#
# COMPACT_ATOMS: atom_id res chain seq x y z
N MET A 1 -1.98 -3.73 12.72
CA MET A 1 -1.70 -3.06 11.43
C MET A 1 -1.46 -1.56 11.58
N ASP A 2 -1.80 -0.96 12.74
CA ASP A 2 -1.52 0.47 12.99
C ASP A 2 -0.02 0.83 12.95
N LEU A 3 0.87 -0.14 13.18
CA LEU A 3 2.31 0.05 12.98
C LEU A 3 2.73 0.17 11.49
N VAL A 4 1.86 -0.21 10.55
CA VAL A 4 2.09 -0.06 9.09
C VAL A 4 1.47 1.24 8.58
N ILE A 5 0.23 1.52 8.98
CA ILE A 5 -0.47 2.79 8.72
C ILE A 5 -1.06 3.27 10.04
N PRO A 6 -0.43 4.24 10.72
CA PRO A 6 -0.88 4.72 12.02
C PRO A 6 -2.13 5.58 11.90
N PRO A 7 -2.87 5.78 13.02
CA PRO A 7 -3.92 6.79 13.09
C PRO A 7 -3.38 8.19 12.79
N ASP A 8 -4.23 9.04 12.21
CA ASP A 8 -3.93 10.45 11.94
C ASP A 8 -5.05 11.33 12.53
N GLY A 9 -4.73 12.02 13.62
CA GLY A 9 -5.70 12.83 14.37
C GLY A 9 -6.84 11.98 14.94
N ASP A 10 -8.06 12.29 14.52
CA ASP A 10 -9.29 11.57 14.89
C ASP A 10 -9.59 10.37 13.97
N PHE A 11 -8.79 10.18 12.91
CA PHE A 11 -9.03 9.13 11.94
C PHE A 11 -8.23 7.86 12.28
N PRO A 12 -8.86 6.68 12.30
CA PRO A 12 -8.21 5.43 12.70
C PRO A 12 -7.15 4.97 11.69
N GLY A 13 -6.09 4.34 12.20
CA GLY A 13 -5.11 3.63 11.38
C GLY A 13 -5.67 2.33 10.78
N ALA A 14 -4.82 1.59 10.08
CA ALA A 14 -5.26 0.38 9.39
C ALA A 14 -5.80 -0.72 10.34
N GLY A 15 -5.27 -0.82 11.56
CA GLY A 15 -5.81 -1.73 12.57
C GLY A 15 -7.15 -1.24 13.11
N GLY A 16 -7.26 0.06 13.38
CA GLY A 16 -8.49 0.69 13.90
C GLY A 16 -9.69 0.64 12.95
N LEU A 17 -9.48 0.54 11.62
CA LEU A 17 -10.58 0.44 10.64
C LEU A 17 -11.25 -0.94 10.54
N GLY A 18 -10.69 -1.98 11.18
CA GLY A 18 -11.26 -3.32 11.17
C GLY A 18 -11.14 -4.05 9.82
N LEU A 19 -10.04 -3.83 9.08
CA LEU A 19 -9.89 -4.30 7.69
C LEU A 19 -9.59 -5.80 7.53
N ALA A 20 -9.55 -6.58 8.61
CA ALA A 20 -9.03 -7.96 8.61
C ALA A 20 -9.73 -8.88 7.58
N GLU A 21 -11.06 -8.86 7.53
CA GLU A 21 -11.84 -9.68 6.59
C GLU A 21 -11.62 -9.26 5.13
N GLN A 22 -11.46 -7.95 4.89
CA GLN A 22 -11.18 -7.42 3.56
C GLN A 22 -9.77 -7.80 3.09
N LEU A 23 -8.76 -7.72 3.97
CA LEU A 23 -7.42 -8.20 3.68
C LEU A 23 -7.42 -9.69 3.33
N GLU A 24 -8.15 -10.52 4.09
CA GLU A 24 -8.25 -11.94 3.82
C GLU A 24 -8.81 -12.19 2.41
N ARG A 25 -9.96 -11.56 2.07
CA ARG A 25 -10.55 -11.67 0.73
C ARG A 25 -9.62 -11.17 -0.38
N SER A 26 -8.99 -10.01 -0.18
CA SER A 26 -8.06 -9.41 -1.14
C SER A 26 -6.82 -10.28 -1.37
N SER A 27 -6.30 -10.94 -0.33
CA SER A 27 -5.15 -11.84 -0.44
C SER A 27 -5.45 -13.04 -1.33
N GLN A 28 -6.68 -13.57 -1.29
CA GLN A 28 -7.08 -14.73 -2.09
C GLN A 28 -7.05 -14.46 -3.60
N ARG A 29 -7.18 -13.20 -4.01
CA ARG A 29 -7.19 -12.80 -5.42
C ARG A 29 -5.80 -12.89 -6.06
N TYR A 30 -4.73 -12.77 -5.27
CA TYR A 30 -3.36 -12.75 -5.75
C TYR A 30 -2.47 -13.64 -4.89
N GLY A 31 -2.07 -14.80 -5.43
CA GLY A 31 -1.28 -15.79 -4.70
C GLY A 31 -0.01 -15.23 -4.05
N ARG A 32 0.65 -14.26 -4.71
CA ARG A 32 1.78 -13.51 -4.16
C ARG A 32 1.43 -12.81 -2.84
N LEU A 33 0.38 -11.99 -2.82
CA LEU A 33 -0.03 -11.25 -1.62
C LEU A 33 -0.47 -12.18 -0.49
N ARG A 34 -1.12 -13.30 -0.81
CA ARG A 34 -1.43 -14.34 0.18
C ARG A 34 -0.16 -14.97 0.77
N SER A 35 0.84 -15.25 -0.07
CA SER A 35 2.12 -15.78 0.38
C SER A 35 2.82 -14.79 1.31
N GLY A 36 2.87 -13.51 0.95
CA GLY A 36 3.43 -12.45 1.78
C GLY A 36 2.75 -12.35 3.14
N LEU A 37 1.41 -12.27 3.15
CA LEU A 37 0.61 -12.24 4.38
C LEU A 37 0.91 -13.41 5.31
N LEU A 38 0.84 -14.65 4.80
CA LEU A 38 1.07 -15.84 5.61
C LEU A 38 2.52 -15.91 6.13
N SER A 39 3.49 -15.56 5.29
CA SER A 39 4.92 -15.58 5.67
C SER A 39 5.22 -14.59 6.80
N VAL A 40 4.63 -13.41 6.76
CA VAL A 40 4.78 -12.40 7.82
C VAL A 40 4.10 -12.86 9.11
N LEU A 41 2.86 -13.36 9.03
CA LEU A 41 2.14 -13.89 10.20
C LEU A 41 2.88 -15.06 10.85
N ASP A 42 3.38 -16.01 10.04
CA ASP A 42 4.16 -17.15 10.51
C ASP A 42 5.44 -16.67 11.19
N ALA A 43 6.20 -15.76 10.58
CA ALA A 43 7.42 -15.21 11.17
C ALA A 43 7.17 -14.49 12.51
N MET A 44 6.09 -13.70 12.61
CA MET A 44 5.69 -13.06 13.87
C MET A 44 5.26 -14.05 14.95
N SER A 45 4.67 -15.20 14.56
CA SER A 45 4.27 -16.27 15.49
C SER A 45 5.46 -17.08 16.02
N LEU A 46 6.56 -17.11 15.27
CA LEU A 46 7.80 -17.80 15.61
C LEU A 46 8.75 -16.94 16.45
N ASP A 47 8.52 -15.63 16.53
CA ASP A 47 9.28 -14.72 17.38
C ASP A 47 9.21 -15.15 18.86
N ILE A 48 10.36 -15.21 19.53
CA ILE A 48 10.48 -15.75 20.89
C ILE A 48 9.78 -14.84 21.90
N ALA A 49 9.92 -13.52 21.77
CA ALA A 49 9.28 -12.59 22.69
C ALA A 49 7.76 -12.68 22.57
N SER A 50 7.25 -12.72 21.33
CA SER A 50 5.84 -12.95 21.02
C SER A 50 5.33 -14.23 21.69
N ARG A 51 6.05 -15.35 21.62
CA ARG A 51 5.62 -16.63 22.22
C ARG A 51 5.58 -16.62 23.75
N ILE A 52 6.48 -15.88 24.41
CA ILE A 52 6.54 -15.81 25.87
C ILE A 52 5.38 -14.98 26.42
N GLU A 53 5.05 -13.88 25.76
CA GLU A 53 4.05 -12.90 26.23
C GLU A 53 2.61 -13.24 25.80
N GLY A 54 2.40 -14.36 25.09
CA GLY A 54 1.07 -14.81 24.66
C GLY A 54 0.65 -14.33 23.26
N GLY A 55 1.60 -13.85 22.47
CA GLY A 55 1.45 -13.48 21.07
C GLY A 55 1.91 -12.04 20.80
N PHE A 56 2.01 -11.70 19.52
CA PHE A 56 2.50 -10.39 19.08
C PHE A 56 1.69 -9.22 19.67
N ALA A 57 0.37 -9.36 19.76
CA ALA A 57 -0.51 -8.31 20.28
C ALA A 57 -0.33 -8.02 21.78
N ALA A 58 0.30 -8.94 22.52
CA ALA A 58 0.60 -8.77 23.95
C ALA A 58 1.94 -8.06 24.20
N LEU A 59 2.78 -7.91 23.17
CA LEU A 59 4.01 -7.14 23.25
C LEU A 59 3.71 -5.64 23.38
N ASP A 60 4.58 -4.92 24.08
CA ASP A 60 4.62 -3.46 24.02
C ASP A 60 4.99 -2.98 22.59
N GLU A 61 4.68 -1.71 22.31
CA GLU A 61 4.85 -1.14 20.97
C GLU A 61 6.29 -1.20 20.46
N GLU A 62 7.27 -0.93 21.33
CA GLU A 62 8.69 -0.97 20.96
C GLU A 62 9.11 -2.36 20.50
N ARG A 63 8.68 -3.41 21.23
CA ARG A 63 8.94 -4.80 20.88
C ARG A 63 8.16 -5.25 19.64
N GLN A 64 6.92 -4.79 19.45
CA GLN A 64 6.17 -5.05 18.22
C GLN A 64 6.89 -4.46 17.00
N ILE A 65 7.40 -3.23 17.10
CA ILE A 65 8.20 -2.60 16.05
C ILE A 65 9.49 -3.37 15.80
N ALA A 66 10.21 -3.77 16.86
CA ALA A 66 11.43 -4.54 16.72
C ALA A 66 11.19 -5.88 16.00
N ALA A 67 10.15 -6.61 16.37
CA ALA A 67 9.78 -7.87 15.73
C ALA A 67 9.42 -7.66 14.24
N LEU A 68 8.64 -6.64 13.90
CA LEU A 68 8.33 -6.31 12.50
C LEU A 68 9.58 -5.95 11.69
N LYS A 69 10.52 -5.18 12.26
CA LYS A 69 11.81 -4.86 11.61
C LYS A 69 12.66 -6.10 11.37
N THR A 70 12.63 -7.07 12.29
CA THR A 70 13.30 -8.37 12.10
C THR A 70 12.67 -9.13 10.93
N VAL A 71 11.33 -9.15 10.83
CA VAL A 71 10.63 -9.78 9.70
C VAL A 71 10.97 -9.06 8.38
N GLU A 72 10.93 -7.74 8.36
CA GLU A 72 11.29 -6.92 7.20
C GLU A 72 12.72 -7.21 6.71
N THR A 73 13.67 -7.32 7.63
CA THR A 73 15.08 -7.62 7.31
C THR A 73 15.25 -9.02 6.75
N ASN A 74 14.57 -10.01 7.34
CA ASN A 74 14.75 -11.42 6.98
C ASN A 74 13.92 -11.86 5.76
N LEU A 75 12.77 -11.22 5.54
CA LEU A 75 11.78 -11.56 4.50
C LEU A 75 11.35 -10.31 3.72
N PRO A 76 12.27 -9.55 3.10
CA PRO A 76 11.97 -8.23 2.54
C PRO A 76 10.90 -8.26 1.43
N ALA A 77 10.89 -9.30 0.59
CA ALA A 77 9.90 -9.44 -0.48
C ALA A 77 8.49 -9.69 0.08
N GLN A 78 8.37 -10.64 1.01
CA GLN A 78 7.10 -11.01 1.64
C GLN A 78 6.57 -9.89 2.55
N PHE A 79 7.47 -9.17 3.22
CA PHE A 79 7.10 -7.99 3.99
C PHE A 79 6.58 -6.87 3.08
N GLY A 80 7.23 -6.62 1.94
CA GLY A 80 6.73 -5.68 0.93
C GLY A 80 5.35 -6.06 0.38
N GLU A 81 5.11 -7.35 0.13
CA GLU A 81 3.80 -7.89 -0.28
C GLU A 81 2.72 -7.69 0.80
N PHE A 82 3.07 -7.92 2.06
CA PHE A 82 2.17 -7.66 3.19
C PHE A 82 1.84 -6.17 3.30
N VAL A 83 2.83 -5.28 3.20
CA VAL A 83 2.63 -3.82 3.21
C VAL A 83 1.75 -3.39 2.04
N GLU A 84 1.99 -3.91 0.82
CA GLU A 84 1.17 -3.66 -0.36
C GLU A 84 -0.30 -4.06 -0.13
N LEU A 85 -0.53 -5.22 0.49
CA LEU A 85 -1.87 -5.69 0.83
C LEU A 85 -2.55 -4.75 1.85
N VAL A 86 -1.85 -4.31 2.88
CA VAL A 86 -2.38 -3.37 3.90
C VAL A 86 -2.73 -2.03 3.26
N TYR A 87 -1.82 -1.44 2.49
CA TYR A 87 -2.04 -0.17 1.78
C TYR A 87 -3.19 -0.25 0.79
N GLY A 88 -3.24 -1.33 0.00
CA GLY A 88 -4.29 -1.55 -0.98
C GLY A 88 -5.67 -1.62 -0.36
N ASN A 89 -5.83 -2.27 0.79
CA ASN A 89 -7.13 -2.34 1.48
C ASN A 89 -7.46 -1.03 2.23
N TYR A 90 -6.46 -0.36 2.81
CA TYR A 90 -6.67 0.90 3.51
C TYR A 90 -7.12 2.01 2.55
N TYR A 91 -6.36 2.28 1.50
CA TYR A 91 -6.64 3.38 0.56
C TYR A 91 -7.76 3.09 -0.44
N THR A 92 -8.37 1.90 -0.41
CA THR A 92 -9.59 1.61 -1.17
C THR A 92 -10.85 1.59 -0.32
N ASP A 93 -10.73 1.69 1.01
CA ASP A 93 -11.86 1.79 1.92
C ASP A 93 -12.59 3.13 1.71
N SER A 94 -13.92 3.09 1.63
CA SER A 94 -14.73 4.29 1.37
C SER A 94 -14.60 5.36 2.44
N ARG A 95 -14.33 4.97 3.70
CA ARG A 95 -14.11 5.91 4.82
C ARG A 95 -12.81 6.67 4.62
N VAL A 96 -11.77 6.01 4.10
CA VAL A 96 -10.49 6.65 3.76
C VAL A 96 -10.65 7.56 2.55
N HIS A 97 -11.37 7.12 1.51
CA HIS A 97 -11.70 7.97 0.37
C HIS A 97 -12.42 9.26 0.79
N GLU A 98 -13.43 9.15 1.66
CA GLU A 98 -14.14 10.32 2.20
C GLU A 98 -13.18 11.26 2.95
N ARG A 99 -12.32 10.71 3.81
CA ARG A 99 -11.35 11.47 4.61
C ARG A 99 -10.35 12.26 3.77
N ILE A 100 -9.89 11.70 2.65
CA ILE A 100 -8.90 12.34 1.76
C ILE A 100 -9.53 13.14 0.62
N GLY A 101 -10.87 13.23 0.56
CA GLY A 101 -11.57 13.91 -0.51
C GLY A 101 -11.45 13.23 -1.87
N TRP A 102 -11.29 11.90 -1.89
CA TRP A 102 -11.21 11.13 -3.12
C TRP A 102 -12.57 11.09 -3.82
N VAL A 103 -12.67 11.76 -4.97
CA VAL A 103 -13.93 11.97 -5.69
C VAL A 103 -14.28 10.77 -6.60
N GLY A 104 -13.34 9.87 -6.89
CA GLY A 104 -13.57 8.66 -7.68
C GLY A 104 -14.02 8.87 -9.13
N ARG A 105 -14.06 10.13 -9.61
CA ARG A 105 -14.44 10.49 -10.98
C ARG A 105 -13.21 10.69 -11.87
N PRO A 106 -13.35 10.57 -13.20
CA PRO A 106 -12.32 11.01 -14.13
C PRO A 106 -11.89 12.46 -13.80
N PRO A 107 -10.59 12.77 -13.89
CA PRO A 107 -10.12 14.10 -13.55
C PRO A 107 -10.71 15.14 -14.49
N GLN A 108 -10.80 14.88 -15.79
CA GLN A 108 -11.33 15.85 -16.76
C GLN A 108 -12.85 15.68 -16.97
N PRO A 109 -13.60 16.78 -17.16
CA PRO A 109 -13.13 18.16 -17.32
C PRO A 109 -12.92 18.94 -16.01
N GLU A 110 -13.40 18.45 -14.87
CA GLU A 110 -13.33 19.17 -13.59
C GLU A 110 -12.04 18.90 -12.79
N GLY A 111 -10.92 18.85 -13.51
CA GLY A 111 -9.63 18.43 -12.98
C GLY A 111 -8.91 19.56 -12.29
N PHE A 112 -7.62 19.36 -12.01
CA PHE A 112 -6.78 20.48 -11.60
C PHE A 112 -6.58 21.44 -12.77
N ASP A 113 -6.53 22.74 -12.45
CA ASP A 113 -6.07 23.74 -13.40
C ASP A 113 -4.62 23.44 -13.78
N LEU A 114 -4.41 23.18 -15.06
CA LEU A 114 -3.09 22.99 -15.63
C LEU A 114 -2.62 24.31 -16.25
N GLU A 115 -1.32 24.55 -16.21
CA GLU A 115 -0.74 25.62 -17.00
C GLU A 115 -1.09 25.43 -18.49
N PRO A 116 -1.27 26.52 -19.25
CA PRO A 116 -1.49 26.43 -20.68
C PRO A 116 -0.39 25.58 -21.35
N TRP A 117 -0.81 24.74 -22.30
CA TRP A 117 0.11 23.89 -23.06
C TRP A 117 1.24 24.72 -23.68
N ASP A 118 2.49 24.39 -23.35
CA ASP A 118 3.67 24.98 -24.00
C ASP A 118 4.03 24.19 -25.27
N PRO A 119 3.80 24.76 -26.47
CA PRO A 119 4.13 24.10 -27.73
C PRO A 119 5.65 23.91 -27.94
N ALA A 120 6.52 24.58 -27.19
CA ALA A 120 7.97 24.43 -27.30
C ALA A 120 8.46 23.04 -26.88
N VAL A 121 7.69 22.32 -26.03
CA VAL A 121 7.98 20.94 -25.61
C VAL A 121 8.12 19.99 -26.81
N LEU A 122 7.47 20.29 -27.93
CA LEU A 122 7.51 19.47 -29.15
C LEU A 122 8.66 19.82 -30.10
N GLU A 123 9.45 20.86 -29.87
CA GLU A 123 10.50 21.27 -30.82
C GLU A 123 11.50 20.16 -31.13
N ASN A 124 11.91 19.42 -30.10
CA ASN A 124 12.84 18.31 -30.26
C ASN A 124 12.19 17.11 -30.96
N MET A 125 10.90 16.84 -30.73
CA MET A 125 10.19 15.77 -31.45
C MET A 125 9.99 16.11 -32.92
N ARG A 126 9.66 17.37 -33.26
CA ARG A 126 9.46 17.81 -34.65
C ARG A 126 10.73 17.70 -35.52
N LYS A 127 11.91 17.79 -34.90
CA LYS A 127 13.22 17.65 -35.59
C LYS A 127 13.61 16.19 -35.85
N ARG A 128 12.92 15.22 -35.26
CA ARG A 128 13.23 13.80 -35.46
C ARG A 128 12.66 13.32 -36.78
N GLU A 129 13.47 12.60 -37.54
CA GLU A 129 13.03 11.82 -38.69
C GLU A 129 11.88 10.89 -38.29
N PRO A 130 10.85 10.70 -39.14
CA PRO A 130 9.77 9.77 -38.87
C PRO A 130 10.30 8.37 -38.57
N PHE A 131 9.91 7.80 -37.42
CA PHE A 131 10.26 6.41 -37.10
C PHE A 131 9.25 5.40 -37.67
N TRP A 132 8.12 5.89 -38.22
CA TRP A 132 7.08 5.08 -38.83
C TRP A 132 7.23 5.05 -40.36
N ARG A 133 6.83 3.94 -40.99
CA ARG A 133 6.78 3.85 -42.45
C ARG A 133 5.64 4.73 -42.97
N GLN A 134 5.94 5.58 -43.95
CA GLN A 134 4.88 6.21 -44.73
C GLN A 134 4.17 5.13 -45.55
N VAL A 135 2.87 4.99 -45.33
CA VAL A 135 2.01 4.20 -46.21
C VAL A 135 1.65 5.14 -47.35
N GLY A 136 2.17 4.83 -48.55
CA GLY A 136 1.86 5.55 -49.79
C GLY A 136 0.52 5.14 -50.39
#